data_AF-A0A7G8IZB7-F1
#
_entry.id   AF-A0A7G8IZB7-F1
#
_cell.length_a   1.000
_cell.length_b   1.000
_cell.length_c   1.000
_cell.angle_alpha   90.00
_cell.angle_beta   90.00
_cell.angle_gamma   90.00
#
_symmetry.space_group_name_H-M   'P 1'
#
loop_
_entity.id
_entity.type
_entity.pdbx_description
1 polymer ?
#
loop_
_entity_poly.entity_id
_entity_poly.type
_entity_poly.pdbx_seq_one_letter_code
_entity_poly.pdbx_strand_id
1 'polypeptide(L)'
;MGLASDLKAAVAAVNETDRKLARLVGQHIEDTAAGLQELRSAIEAKQLAPAHFRSLPPASAQELQSLKIPELRAIATRMNLPGRSKAKRKADIVDFLVRNNAPMAPSYEQLLAFWVEHQ
;
A
#
# COMPACT_ATOMS: atom_id res chain seq x y z
N MET A 1 -2.47 25.13 -58.33
CA MET A 1 -2.25 25.42 -56.89
C MET A 1 -0.77 25.73 -56.72
N GLY A 2 -0.41 26.75 -55.92
CA GLY A 2 0.95 27.27 -55.89
C GLY A 2 1.75 26.69 -54.73
N LEU A 3 3.06 26.49 -54.90
CA LEU A 3 3.98 25.98 -53.87
C LEU A 3 3.80 26.67 -52.49
N ALA A 4 3.45 27.96 -52.47
CA ALA A 4 3.20 28.70 -51.24
C ALA A 4 1.90 28.30 -50.50
N SER A 5 0.84 27.87 -51.21
CA SER A 5 -0.36 27.32 -50.57
C SER A 5 -0.11 25.95 -49.98
N ASP A 6 0.65 25.13 -50.69
CA ASP A 6 0.95 23.76 -50.29
C ASP A 6 1.90 23.73 -49.09
N LEU A 7 2.87 24.66 -49.05
CA LEU A 7 3.75 24.84 -47.89
C LEU A 7 2.96 25.30 -46.64
N LYS A 8 2.02 26.24 -46.78
CA LYS A 8 1.16 26.68 -45.67
C LYS A 8 0.28 25.55 -45.14
N ALA A 9 -0.28 24.73 -46.03
CA ALA A 9 -1.07 23.58 -45.65
C ALA A 9 -0.23 22.53 -44.89
N ALA A 10 0.99 22.26 -45.35
CA ALA A 10 1.92 21.34 -44.69
C ALA A 10 2.32 21.82 -43.28
N VAL A 11 2.65 23.11 -43.11
CA VAL A 11 2.98 23.69 -41.80
C VAL A 11 1.78 23.62 -40.83
N ALA A 12 0.56 23.89 -41.32
CA ALA A 12 -0.63 23.76 -40.51
C ALA A 12 -0.87 22.31 -40.04
N ALA A 13 -0.63 21.32 -40.90
CA ALA A 13 -0.77 19.91 -40.56
C ALA A 13 0.28 19.45 -39.52
N VAL A 14 1.52 19.93 -39.62
CA VAL A 14 2.58 19.65 -38.63
C VAL A 14 2.21 20.24 -37.27
N ASN A 15 1.80 21.51 -37.23
CA ASN A 15 1.40 22.18 -35.98
C ASN A 15 0.21 21.47 -35.29
N GLU A 16 -0.75 20.97 -36.07
CA GLU A 16 -1.88 20.23 -35.52
C GLU A 16 -1.44 18.85 -34.98
N THR A 17 -0.47 18.22 -35.63
CA THR A 17 0.12 16.96 -35.18
C THR A 17 0.89 17.17 -33.87
N ASP A 18 1.69 18.23 -33.77
CA ASP A 18 2.43 18.59 -32.56
C ASP A 18 1.49 18.87 -31.37
N ARG A 19 0.38 19.56 -31.61
CA ARG A 19 -0.64 19.79 -30.56
C ARG A 19 -1.27 18.48 -30.07
N LYS A 20 -1.55 17.55 -30.98
CA LYS A 20 -2.09 16.23 -30.61
C LYS A 20 -1.07 15.42 -29.82
N LEU A 21 0.19 15.44 -30.24
CA LEU A 21 1.27 14.77 -29.54
C LEU A 21 1.45 15.33 -28.12
N ALA A 22 1.48 16.64 -27.97
CA ALA A 22 1.59 17.28 -26.66
C ALA A 22 0.45 16.89 -25.71
N ARG A 23 -0.79 16.79 -26.23
CA ARG A 23 -1.94 16.32 -25.43
C ARG A 23 -1.79 14.85 -25.02
N LEU A 24 -1.41 13.97 -25.95
CA LEU A 24 -1.23 12.55 -25.65
C LEU A 24 -0.11 12.32 -24.62
N VAL A 25 0.99 13.07 -24.73
CA VAL A 25 2.09 13.02 -23.75
C VAL A 25 1.61 13.52 -22.39
N GLY A 26 0.87 14.62 -22.34
CA GLY A 26 0.28 15.13 -21.10
C GLY A 26 -0.63 14.09 -20.43
N GLN A 27 -1.55 13.50 -21.18
CA GLN A 27 -2.44 12.43 -20.71
C GLN A 27 -1.65 11.23 -20.17
N HIS A 28 -0.61 10.80 -20.89
CA HIS A 28 0.22 9.67 -20.46
C HIS A 28 0.98 9.94 -19.15
N ILE A 29 1.47 11.18 -18.96
CA ILE A 29 2.12 11.60 -17.71
C ILE A 29 1.11 11.58 -16.56
N GLU A 30 -0.10 12.08 -16.77
CA GLU A 30 -1.17 12.07 -15.76
C GLU A 30 -1.56 10.64 -15.35
N ASP A 31 -1.77 9.75 -16.32
CA ASP A 31 -2.09 8.35 -16.06
C ASP A 31 -0.95 7.63 -15.30
N THR A 32 0.30 7.91 -15.68
CA THR A 32 1.48 7.35 -15.01
C THR A 32 1.59 7.86 -13.57
N ALA A 33 1.36 9.16 -13.34
CA ALA A 33 1.37 9.74 -12.00
C ALA A 33 0.29 9.14 -11.11
N ALA A 34 -0.93 8.96 -11.64
CA ALA A 34 -2.02 8.30 -10.93
C ALA A 34 -1.65 6.85 -10.55
N GLY A 35 -1.13 6.06 -11.50
CA GLY A 35 -0.69 4.69 -11.24
C GLY A 35 0.44 4.61 -10.20
N LEU A 36 1.41 5.53 -10.24
CA LEU A 36 2.48 5.60 -9.24
C LEU A 36 1.94 5.97 -7.85
N GLN A 37 0.94 6.86 -7.78
CA GLN A 37 0.31 7.22 -6.52
C GLN A 37 -0.48 6.05 -5.93
N GLU A 38 -1.21 5.29 -6.74
CA GLU A 38 -1.88 4.06 -6.31
C GLU A 38 -0.88 3.01 -5.82
N LEU A 39 0.21 2.78 -6.56
CA LEU A 39 1.28 1.88 -6.16
C LEU A 39 1.93 2.32 -4.84
N ARG A 40 2.19 3.62 -4.68
CA ARG A 40 2.71 4.17 -3.42
C ARG A 40 1.75 3.93 -2.27
N SER A 41 0.45 4.20 -2.44
CA SER A 41 -0.55 3.92 -1.40
C SER A 41 -0.66 2.43 -1.08
N ALA A 42 -0.56 1.55 -2.08
CA ALA A 42 -0.54 0.10 -1.87
C ALA A 42 0.74 -0.36 -1.15
N ILE A 43 1.89 0.23 -1.46
CA ILE A 43 3.16 -0.03 -0.79
C ILE A 43 3.11 0.48 0.65
N GLU A 44 2.64 1.70 0.89
CA GLU A 44 2.50 2.27 2.23
C GLU A 44 1.53 1.43 3.08
N ALA A 45 0.38 1.00 2.52
CA ALA A 45 -0.53 0.07 3.17
C ALA A 45 0.14 -1.28 3.50
N LYS A 46 0.97 -1.80 2.59
CA LYS A 46 1.77 -3.01 2.81
C LYS A 46 2.93 -2.79 3.77
N GLN A 47 3.44 -1.57 3.92
CA GLN A 47 4.62 -1.25 4.72
C GLN A 47 4.35 -1.16 6.22
N LEU A 48 3.08 -1.11 6.64
CA LEU A 48 2.69 -0.86 8.02
C LEU A 48 3.19 -1.95 9.00
N ALA A 49 3.21 -3.23 8.62
CA ALA A 49 3.77 -4.29 9.47
C ALA A 49 5.28 -4.53 9.16
N PRO A 50 6.17 -4.73 10.15
CA PRO A 50 7.55 -5.15 9.89
C PRO A 50 7.56 -6.44 9.05
N ALA A 51 8.53 -6.57 8.13
CA ALA A 51 8.54 -7.63 7.11
C ALA A 51 8.31 -9.06 7.67
N HIS A 52 8.83 -9.35 8.87
CA HIS A 52 8.70 -10.64 9.56
C HIS A 52 7.29 -10.96 10.09
N PHE A 53 6.44 -9.95 10.29
CA PHE A 53 5.04 -10.16 10.69
C PHE A 53 4.12 -10.42 9.50
N ARG A 54 4.56 -10.12 8.27
CA ARG A 54 3.74 -10.29 7.06
C ARG A 54 3.65 -11.74 6.58
N SER A 55 4.62 -12.58 6.94
CA SER A 55 4.65 -14.00 6.60
C SER A 55 3.85 -14.87 7.57
N LEU A 56 3.43 -14.30 8.71
CA LEU A 56 2.67 -15.04 9.72
C LEU A 56 1.19 -15.07 9.33
N PRO A 57 0.52 -16.22 9.50
CA PRO A 57 -0.92 -16.30 9.26
C PRO A 57 -1.67 -15.35 10.20
N PRO A 58 -2.78 -14.75 9.73
CA PRO A 58 -3.61 -13.90 10.57
C PRO A 58 -4.15 -14.71 11.76
N ALA A 59 -4.15 -14.13 12.96
CA ALA A 59 -4.74 -14.76 14.13
C ALA A 59 -6.26 -14.80 14.00
N SER A 60 -6.85 -15.88 14.46
CA SER A 60 -8.30 -15.99 14.60
C SER A 60 -8.82 -15.07 15.71
N ALA A 61 -10.10 -14.72 15.63
CA ALA A 61 -10.74 -13.92 16.67
C ALA A 61 -10.72 -14.62 18.04
N GLN A 62 -10.81 -15.95 18.08
CA GLN A 62 -10.77 -16.75 19.31
C GLN A 62 -9.39 -16.68 19.98
N GLU A 63 -8.32 -16.78 19.20
CA GLU A 63 -6.95 -16.63 19.66
C GLU A 63 -6.71 -15.23 20.25
N LEU A 64 -7.17 -14.18 19.58
CA LEU A 64 -7.06 -12.81 20.08
C LEU A 64 -7.93 -12.57 21.34
N GLN A 65 -9.09 -13.21 21.44
CA GLN A 65 -9.94 -13.12 22.64
C GLN A 65 -9.29 -13.72 23.88
N SER A 66 -8.38 -14.70 23.73
CA SER A 66 -7.66 -15.30 24.85
C SER A 66 -6.64 -14.34 25.51
N LEU A 67 -6.16 -13.35 24.76
CA LEU A 67 -5.11 -12.43 25.20
C LEU A 67 -5.64 -11.31 26.12
N LYS A 68 -4.75 -10.73 26.92
CA LYS A 68 -5.04 -9.55 27.74
C LYS A 68 -4.95 -8.27 26.90
N ILE A 69 -5.61 -7.21 27.35
CA ILE A 69 -5.60 -5.90 26.67
C ILE A 69 -4.17 -5.38 26.39
N PRO A 70 -3.19 -5.48 27.31
CA PRO A 70 -1.82 -5.05 27.03
C PRO A 70 -1.17 -5.82 25.88
N GLU A 71 -1.41 -7.12 25.78
CA GLU A 71 -0.87 -7.99 24.72
C GLU A 71 -1.47 -7.63 23.37
N LEU A 72 -2.78 -7.40 23.32
CA LEU A 72 -3.48 -6.94 22.11
C LEU A 72 -2.97 -5.58 21.63
N ARG A 73 -2.72 -4.64 22.56
CA ARG A 73 -2.11 -3.34 22.24
C ARG A 73 -0.66 -3.47 21.77
N ALA A 74 0.09 -4.41 22.32
CA ALA A 74 1.45 -4.69 21.90
C ALA A 74 1.49 -5.21 20.45
N ILE A 75 0.56 -6.09 20.06
CA ILE A 75 0.39 -6.54 18.67
C ILE A 75 0.14 -5.35 17.75
N ALA A 76 -0.86 -4.52 18.06
CA ALA A 76 -1.20 -3.34 17.25
C ALA A 76 -0.04 -2.33 17.14
N THR A 77 0.79 -2.22 18.18
CA THR A 77 1.96 -1.34 18.22
C THR A 77 3.12 -1.91 17.38
N ARG A 78 3.42 -3.21 17.51
CA ARG A 78 4.47 -3.89 16.74
C ARG A 78 4.18 -3.89 15.25
N MET A 79 2.91 -3.98 14.87
CA MET A 79 2.44 -3.86 13.49
C MET A 79 2.26 -2.42 13.00
N ASN A 80 2.60 -1.43 13.82
CA ASN A 80 2.40 0.00 13.54
C ASN A 80 1.02 0.34 12.93
N LEU A 81 -0.05 -0.28 13.42
CA LEU A 81 -1.39 -0.09 12.84
C LEU A 81 -1.91 1.33 13.09
N PRO A 82 -2.45 2.00 12.06
CA PRO A 82 -3.02 3.35 12.20
C PRO A 82 -4.30 3.30 13.05
N GLY A 83 -4.45 4.23 13.99
CA GLY A 83 -5.62 4.28 14.86
C GLY A 83 -5.65 3.25 15.99
N ARG A 84 -4.54 2.55 16.27
CA ARG A 84 -4.39 1.59 17.39
C ARG A 84 -4.80 2.11 18.77
N SER A 85 -4.80 3.42 18.99
CA SER A 85 -5.20 4.07 20.24
C SER A 85 -6.71 4.34 20.35
N LYS A 86 -7.47 4.23 19.25
CA LYS A 86 -8.91 4.56 19.22
C LYS A 86 -9.77 3.50 19.89
N ALA A 87 -9.38 2.23 19.83
CA ALA A 87 -10.09 1.13 20.48
C ALA A 87 -9.80 1.12 21.99
N LYS A 88 -10.86 1.19 22.81
CA LYS A 88 -10.74 1.24 24.28
C LYS A 88 -11.16 -0.06 24.96
N ARG A 89 -12.21 -0.73 24.48
CA ARG A 89 -12.68 -2.00 25.04
C ARG A 89 -11.95 -3.18 24.41
N LYS A 90 -11.86 -4.29 25.14
CA LYS A 90 -11.19 -5.51 24.65
C LYS A 90 -11.80 -6.00 23.32
N ALA A 91 -13.13 -6.05 23.23
CA ALA A 91 -13.84 -6.44 22.02
C ALA A 91 -13.47 -5.55 20.82
N ASP A 92 -13.52 -4.23 20.99
CA ASP A 92 -13.16 -3.27 19.93
C ASP A 92 -11.71 -3.45 19.46
N ILE A 93 -10.78 -3.78 20.37
CA ILE A 93 -9.37 -4.02 20.03
C ILE A 93 -9.23 -5.32 19.24
N VAL A 94 -9.94 -6.39 19.63
CA VAL A 94 -9.96 -7.65 18.89
C VAL A 94 -10.54 -7.43 17.49
N ASP A 95 -11.69 -6.78 17.38
CA ASP A 95 -12.31 -6.47 16.08
C ASP A 95 -11.39 -5.62 15.21
N PHE A 96 -10.69 -4.65 15.80
CA PHE A 96 -9.69 -3.85 15.10
C PHE A 96 -8.54 -4.72 14.57
N LEU A 97 -8.01 -5.63 15.37
CA LEU A 97 -6.92 -6.52 14.97
C LEU A 97 -7.34 -7.51 13.89
N VAL A 98 -8.55 -8.08 13.98
CA VAL A 98 -9.12 -8.97 12.95
C VAL A 98 -9.30 -8.24 11.63
N ARG A 99 -9.87 -7.03 11.64
CA ARG A 99 -10.05 -6.21 10.42
C ARG A 99 -8.73 -5.83 9.75
N ASN A 100 -7.65 -5.74 10.51
CA ASN A 100 -6.32 -5.43 10.01
C ASN A 100 -5.46 -6.69 9.76
N ASN A 101 -6.06 -7.89 9.76
CA ASN A 101 -5.37 -9.16 9.56
C ASN A 101 -4.13 -9.32 10.45
N ALA A 102 -4.25 -8.95 11.73
CA ALA A 102 -3.13 -9.04 12.65
C ALA A 102 -2.76 -10.51 12.92
N PRO A 103 -1.49 -10.91 12.70
CA PRO A 103 -1.01 -12.22 13.09
C PRO A 103 -0.88 -12.31 14.61
N MET A 104 -0.81 -13.53 15.12
CA MET A 104 -0.44 -13.75 16.50
C MET A 104 0.99 -13.23 16.71
N ALA A 105 1.24 -12.51 17.80
CA ALA A 105 2.61 -12.14 18.12
C ALA A 105 3.43 -13.43 18.27
N PRO A 106 4.52 -13.62 17.50
CA PRO A 106 5.30 -14.83 17.58
C PRO A 106 5.92 -14.94 18.97
N SER A 107 5.93 -16.16 19.51
CA SER A 107 6.59 -16.46 20.77
C SER A 107 8.10 -16.21 20.63
N TYR A 108 8.80 -16.08 21.77
CA TYR A 108 10.25 -15.96 21.77
C TYR A 108 10.94 -17.13 21.04
N GLU A 109 10.40 -18.34 21.16
CA GLU A 109 10.92 -19.53 20.48
C GLU A 109 10.71 -19.47 18.96
N GLN A 110 9.58 -18.93 18.48
CA GLN A 110 9.33 -18.72 17.05
C GLN A 110 10.28 -17.67 16.45
N LEU A 111 10.61 -16.63 17.23
CA LEU A 111 11.62 -15.65 16.83
C LEU A 111 13.02 -16.25 16.74
N LEU A 112 13.38 -17.12 17.69
CA LEU A 112 14.65 -17.85 17.68
C LEU A 112 14.76 -18.81 16.48
N ALA A 113 13.70 -19.59 16.21
CA ALA A 113 13.68 -20.51 15.08
C ALA A 113 13.83 -19.76 13.75
N PHE A 114 13.13 -18.64 13.57
CA PHE A 114 13.26 -17.79 12.39
C PHE A 114 14.70 -17.27 12.19
N TRP A 115 15.38 -16.86 13.27
CA TRP A 115 16.77 -16.39 13.21
C TRP A 115 17.77 -17.49 12.89
N VAL A 116 17.54 -18.72 13.36
CA VAL A 116 18.40 -19.87 13.04
C VAL A 116 18.23 -20.33 11.59
N GLU A 117 17.00 -20.29 11.06
CA GLU A 117 16.69 -20.71 9.68
C GLU A 117 17.17 -19.73 8.61
N HIS A 118 17.44 -18.47 8.96
CA HIS A 118 17.84 -17.41 8.02
C HIS A 118 19.27 -16.90 8.24
N GLN A 119 20.13 -17.69 8.90
CA GLN A 119 21.59 -17.56 8.79
C GLN A 119 22.12 -18.28 7.55
#